data_AF-A0A9P0GJT4-F1
#
_entry.id   AF-A0A9P0GJT4-F1
#
_cell.length_a   1.000
_cell.length_b   1.000
_cell.length_c   1.000
_cell.angle_alpha   90.00
_cell.angle_beta   90.00
_cell.angle_gamma   90.00
#
_symmetry.space_group_name_H-M   'P 1'
#
loop_
_entity.id
_entity.type
_entity.pdbx_description
1 polymer ?
#
loop_
_entity_poly.entity_id
_entity_poly.type
_entity_poly.pdbx_seq_one_letter_code
_entity_poly.pdbx_strand_id
1 'polypeptide(L)'
;MDVVQSRISAPASGSAWAKKNKQHWWMFAVLMVLLVNGSTGLRLTSMTAPVVADLREIMELDCHFDMGNEELYAVKWYKDDQEFFRYMPRGQEKTRVFPVPGITLEPEGTNCNLHQCKIALTDLTRLYSGGAYRCEISSEAPAFKLASETHNVTVAALPRGSPKIDGLVKSYSEGDTFNAKCTSDYADPEPILTWKINDLDPPQHSISHTSSSEPDHMGLIARTVTLRFTVDKRAPHGNEIDVRCESAQPGVPEPKRVASQKVSIRRPGDPQVVNNQKWYATGISSAQSGPTFHIAWLLLWVLVVKWTSLVRM
;
A
#
# COMPACT_ATOMS: atom_id res chain seq x y z
N MET A 1 -12.07 -109.05 -8.55
CA MET A 1 -13.20 -109.18 -7.61
C MET A 1 -13.44 -107.80 -7.01
N ASP A 2 -14.65 -107.28 -7.27
CA ASP A 2 -15.46 -106.36 -6.44
C ASP A 2 -15.00 -104.90 -6.13
N VAL A 3 -15.54 -103.95 -6.92
CA VAL A 3 -16.69 -103.02 -6.62
C VAL A 3 -16.65 -102.07 -5.38
N VAL A 4 -16.65 -100.73 -5.67
CA VAL A 4 -17.38 -99.57 -5.02
C VAL A 4 -16.76 -98.87 -3.76
N GLN A 5 -16.74 -97.53 -3.50
CA GLN A 5 -17.29 -96.26 -4.07
C GLN A 5 -16.50 -94.99 -3.62
N SER A 6 -16.60 -93.92 -4.44
CA SER A 6 -16.69 -92.46 -4.17
C SER A 6 -15.56 -91.64 -3.50
N ARG A 7 -15.13 -90.56 -4.20
CA ARG A 7 -15.11 -89.19 -3.65
C ARG A 7 -14.99 -88.11 -4.76
N ILE A 8 -15.66 -86.98 -4.52
CA ILE A 8 -15.79 -85.78 -5.36
C ILE A 8 -14.58 -84.84 -5.16
N SER A 9 -14.07 -84.21 -6.22
CA SER A 9 -13.45 -82.86 -6.14
C SER A 9 -13.26 -82.20 -7.53
N ALA A 10 -13.45 -80.88 -7.53
CA ALA A 10 -13.68 -79.94 -8.62
C ALA A 10 -12.42 -79.55 -9.46
N PRO A 11 -12.56 -78.72 -10.53
CA PRO A 11 -11.52 -78.43 -11.51
C PRO A 11 -10.75 -77.11 -11.23
N ALA A 12 -9.56 -76.95 -11.81
CA ALA A 12 -8.83 -75.68 -11.97
C ALA A 12 -8.22 -75.67 -13.39
N SER A 13 -8.63 -74.82 -14.35
CA SER A 13 -8.25 -73.40 -14.54
C SER A 13 -6.73 -73.18 -14.43
N GLY A 14 -6.01 -72.49 -15.32
CA GLY A 14 -6.31 -71.64 -16.47
C GLY A 14 -5.10 -70.71 -16.63
N SER A 15 -4.40 -70.68 -17.76
CA SER A 15 -3.30 -69.73 -17.97
C SER A 15 -2.76 -69.71 -19.41
N ALA A 16 -3.48 -69.10 -20.35
CA ALA A 16 -2.87 -68.72 -21.63
C ALA A 16 -3.57 -67.53 -22.31
N TRP A 17 -4.87 -67.36 -22.07
CA TRP A 17 -5.68 -66.32 -22.72
C TRP A 17 -5.61 -64.93 -22.06
N ALA A 18 -5.06 -64.79 -20.84
CA ALA A 18 -5.07 -63.53 -20.09
C ALA A 18 -3.84 -62.62 -20.31
N LYS A 19 -2.74 -63.12 -20.92
CA LYS A 19 -1.51 -62.33 -21.08
C LYS A 19 -1.46 -61.46 -22.34
N LYS A 20 -2.26 -61.76 -23.37
CA LYS A 20 -2.24 -61.01 -24.64
C LYS A 20 -3.03 -59.70 -24.61
N ASN A 21 -3.87 -59.50 -23.58
CA ASN A 21 -4.78 -58.34 -23.48
C ASN A 21 -4.23 -57.18 -22.63
N LYS A 22 -3.14 -57.39 -21.88
CA LYS A 22 -2.58 -56.40 -20.94
C LYS A 22 -1.62 -55.39 -21.60
N GLN A 23 -0.95 -55.76 -22.69
CA GLN A 23 -0.05 -54.86 -23.43
C GLN A 23 -0.79 -53.82 -24.27
N HIS A 24 -1.94 -54.18 -24.86
CA HIS A 24 -2.76 -53.23 -25.62
C HIS A 24 -3.37 -52.14 -24.73
N TRP A 25 -3.77 -52.47 -23.50
CA TRP A 25 -4.27 -51.49 -22.53
C TRP A 25 -3.20 -50.49 -22.10
N TRP A 26 -1.96 -50.93 -21.91
CA TRP A 26 -0.86 -50.04 -21.51
C TRP A 26 -0.45 -49.10 -22.66
N MET A 27 -0.41 -49.61 -23.90
CA MET A 27 -0.21 -48.77 -25.09
C MET A 27 -1.35 -47.79 -25.33
N PHE A 28 -2.61 -48.19 -25.14
CA PHE A 28 -3.75 -47.27 -25.25
C PHE A 28 -3.74 -46.21 -24.14
N ALA A 29 -3.34 -46.56 -22.91
CA ALA A 29 -3.20 -45.59 -21.82
C ALA A 29 -2.06 -44.61 -22.09
N VAL A 30 -0.91 -45.08 -22.57
CA VAL A 30 0.23 -44.21 -22.95
C VAL A 30 -0.15 -43.32 -24.14
N LEU A 31 -0.84 -43.85 -25.15
CA LEU A 31 -1.34 -43.07 -26.29
C LEU A 31 -2.38 -42.04 -25.85
N MET A 32 -3.31 -42.40 -24.96
CA MET A 32 -4.29 -41.46 -24.39
C MET A 32 -3.60 -40.36 -23.59
N VAL A 33 -2.58 -40.68 -22.78
CA VAL A 33 -1.79 -39.70 -22.02
C VAL A 33 -0.96 -38.80 -22.96
N LEU A 34 -0.41 -39.32 -24.06
CA LEU A 34 0.28 -38.55 -25.09
C LEU A 34 -0.66 -37.69 -25.95
N LEU A 35 -1.95 -38.05 -26.04
CA LEU A 35 -2.98 -37.26 -26.72
C LEU A 35 -3.60 -36.17 -25.84
N VAL A 36 -3.36 -36.19 -24.51
CA VAL A 36 -3.63 -35.03 -23.65
C VAL A 36 -2.52 -33.99 -23.86
N ASN A 37 -2.45 -33.42 -25.07
CA ASN A 37 -1.84 -32.13 -25.23
C ASN A 37 -2.74 -31.14 -24.49
N GLY A 38 -2.26 -30.64 -23.35
CA GLY A 38 -2.96 -29.60 -22.61
C GLY A 38 -3.20 -28.41 -23.54
N SER A 39 -4.41 -28.28 -24.06
CA SER A 39 -4.85 -27.07 -24.74
C SER A 39 -4.87 -25.97 -23.68
N THR A 40 -3.85 -25.13 -23.68
CA THR A 40 -3.88 -23.87 -22.95
C THR A 40 -4.78 -22.93 -23.72
N GLY A 41 -5.99 -22.69 -23.21
CA GLY A 41 -6.92 -21.72 -23.78
C GLY A 41 -6.63 -20.30 -23.29
N LEU A 42 -7.28 -19.31 -23.93
CA LEU A 42 -7.29 -17.92 -23.49
C LEU A 42 -7.52 -17.82 -21.98
N ARG A 43 -6.64 -17.08 -21.30
CA ARG A 43 -6.78 -16.74 -19.89
C ARG A 43 -6.27 -15.33 -19.62
N LEU A 44 -7.00 -14.61 -18.76
CA LEU A 44 -6.50 -13.40 -18.13
C LEU A 44 -5.61 -13.85 -16.96
N THR A 45 -4.33 -13.46 -16.98
CA THR A 45 -3.35 -13.93 -15.99
C THR A 45 -3.33 -13.04 -14.75
N SER A 46 -3.47 -11.72 -14.93
CA SER A 46 -3.64 -10.79 -13.82
C SER A 46 -4.21 -9.46 -14.31
N MET A 47 -5.13 -8.88 -13.54
CA MET A 47 -5.49 -7.47 -13.63
C MET A 47 -5.07 -6.72 -12.36
N THR A 48 -4.37 -5.60 -12.52
CA THR A 48 -3.97 -4.70 -11.44
C THR A 48 -4.75 -3.40 -11.53
N ALA A 49 -5.39 -3.02 -10.42
CA ALA A 49 -5.97 -1.70 -10.21
C ALA A 49 -5.78 -1.31 -8.72
N PRO A 50 -5.58 -0.02 -8.40
CA PRO A 50 -5.41 0.41 -7.02
C PRO A 50 -6.73 0.32 -6.25
N VAL A 51 -6.69 -0.12 -5.00
CA VAL A 51 -7.86 -0.08 -4.10
C VAL A 51 -8.26 1.36 -3.82
N VAL A 52 -7.26 2.23 -3.62
CA VAL A 52 -7.41 3.67 -3.46
C VAL A 52 -6.49 4.38 -4.45
N ALA A 53 -7.06 5.19 -5.34
CA ALA A 53 -6.32 6.05 -6.25
C ALA A 53 -6.27 7.48 -5.72
N ASP A 54 -5.07 8.05 -5.65
CA ASP A 54 -4.87 9.45 -5.29
C ASP A 54 -5.25 10.34 -6.47
N LEU A 55 -6.21 11.25 -6.27
CA LEU A 55 -6.67 12.14 -7.33
C LEU A 55 -5.61 13.12 -7.84
N ARG A 56 -4.49 13.25 -7.13
CA ARG A 56 -3.33 14.10 -7.49
C ARG A 56 -2.33 13.39 -8.40
N GLU A 57 -2.51 12.09 -8.62
CA GLU A 57 -1.56 11.22 -9.31
C GLU A 57 -2.22 10.55 -10.52
N ILE A 58 -1.37 9.95 -11.36
CA ILE A 58 -1.81 9.14 -12.49
C ILE A 58 -2.23 7.76 -11.95
N MET A 59 -3.46 7.34 -12.23
CA MET A 59 -3.91 5.99 -11.93
C MET A 59 -3.53 5.05 -13.07
N GLU A 60 -2.79 4.00 -12.74
CA GLU A 60 -2.43 2.95 -13.68
C GLU A 60 -3.34 1.73 -13.52
N LEU A 61 -3.83 1.22 -14.65
CA LEU A 61 -4.54 -0.04 -14.76
C LEU A 61 -3.73 -0.96 -15.67
N ASP A 62 -3.51 -2.20 -15.27
CA ASP A 62 -2.68 -3.12 -16.04
C ASP A 62 -3.34 -4.49 -16.17
N CYS A 63 -3.44 -4.99 -17.39
CA CYS A 63 -4.10 -6.26 -17.69
C CYS A 63 -3.17 -7.15 -18.50
N HIS A 64 -2.78 -8.28 -17.91
CA HIS A 64 -1.94 -9.30 -18.53
C HIS A 64 -2.78 -10.51 -18.89
N PHE A 65 -2.46 -11.12 -20.01
CA PHE A 65 -3.19 -12.26 -20.52
C PHE A 65 -2.32 -13.17 -21.40
N ASP A 66 -2.75 -14.42 -21.47
CA ASP A 66 -2.13 -15.47 -22.27
C ASP A 66 -3.17 -16.01 -23.24
N MET A 67 -2.93 -15.79 -24.53
CA MET A 67 -3.81 -16.25 -25.60
C MET A 67 -3.74 -17.77 -25.80
N GLY A 68 -2.72 -18.45 -25.28
CA GLY A 68 -2.51 -19.87 -25.49
C GLY A 68 -2.41 -20.20 -26.98
N ASN A 69 -3.36 -21.00 -27.49
CA ASN A 69 -3.47 -21.34 -28.91
C ASN A 69 -4.51 -20.50 -29.68
N GLU A 70 -5.10 -19.50 -29.04
CA GLU A 70 -6.08 -18.59 -29.64
C GLU A 70 -5.40 -17.35 -30.21
N GLU A 71 -6.14 -16.60 -31.01
CA GLU A 71 -5.68 -15.31 -31.52
C GLU A 71 -6.47 -14.14 -30.93
N LEU A 72 -5.77 -13.06 -30.56
CA LEU A 72 -6.37 -11.89 -29.93
C LEU A 72 -7.23 -11.12 -30.94
N TYR A 73 -8.52 -11.01 -30.65
CA TYR A 73 -9.43 -10.12 -31.37
C TYR A 73 -9.40 -8.71 -30.77
N ALA A 74 -9.68 -8.60 -29.47
CA ALA A 74 -9.70 -7.30 -28.79
C ALA A 74 -9.43 -7.41 -27.28
N VAL A 75 -8.82 -6.35 -26.74
CA VAL A 75 -8.83 -6.04 -25.30
C VAL A 75 -9.69 -4.80 -25.09
N LYS A 76 -10.61 -4.84 -24.14
CA LYS A 76 -11.50 -3.72 -23.81
C LYS A 76 -11.41 -3.39 -22.34
N TRP A 77 -11.49 -2.10 -22.04
CA TRP A 77 -11.61 -1.59 -20.69
C TRP A 77 -12.96 -0.93 -20.48
N TYR A 78 -13.56 -1.26 -19.35
CA TYR A 78 -14.85 -0.75 -18.91
C TYR A 78 -14.73 -0.05 -17.56
N LYS A 79 -15.52 1.01 -17.39
CA LYS A 79 -15.82 1.63 -16.10
C LYS A 79 -17.33 1.58 -15.89
N ASP A 80 -17.77 0.95 -14.82
CA ASP A 80 -19.20 0.80 -14.48
C ASP A 80 -20.03 0.32 -15.69
N ASP A 81 -19.55 -0.75 -16.33
CA ASP A 81 -20.12 -1.37 -17.54
C ASP A 81 -20.11 -0.50 -18.82
N GLN A 82 -19.55 0.70 -18.78
CA GLN A 82 -19.35 1.53 -19.96
C GLN A 82 -17.93 1.34 -20.51
N GLU A 83 -17.85 0.92 -21.77
CA GLU A 83 -16.57 0.80 -22.46
C GLU A 83 -15.95 2.19 -22.64
N PHE A 84 -14.71 2.38 -22.23
CA PHE A 84 -14.00 3.64 -22.42
C PHE A 84 -12.74 3.48 -23.30
N PHE A 85 -12.22 2.27 -23.47
CA PHE A 85 -11.06 1.99 -24.30
C PHE A 85 -11.13 0.60 -24.94
N ARG A 86 -10.62 0.48 -26.17
CA ARG A 86 -10.49 -0.78 -26.90
C ARG A 86 -9.21 -0.83 -27.70
N TYR A 87 -8.50 -1.95 -27.61
CA TYR A 87 -7.36 -2.31 -28.44
C TYR A 87 -7.72 -3.48 -29.37
N MET A 88 -7.48 -3.33 -30.68
CA MET A 88 -7.71 -4.34 -31.72
C MET A 88 -6.46 -4.44 -32.60
N PRO A 89 -5.56 -5.42 -32.40
CA PRO A 89 -4.26 -5.47 -33.08
C PRO A 89 -4.35 -5.58 -34.61
N ARG A 90 -5.44 -6.20 -35.11
CA ARG A 90 -5.73 -6.40 -36.54
C ARG A 90 -6.66 -5.35 -37.14
N GLY A 91 -7.18 -4.43 -36.33
CA GLY A 91 -8.02 -3.34 -36.81
C GLY A 91 -7.21 -2.32 -37.62
N GLN A 92 -7.88 -1.60 -38.53
CA GLN A 92 -7.28 -0.46 -39.25
C GLN A 92 -6.78 0.60 -38.26
N GLU A 93 -7.56 0.86 -37.22
CA GLU A 93 -7.15 1.61 -36.03
C GLU A 93 -6.93 0.63 -34.88
N LYS A 94 -5.71 0.62 -34.34
CA LYS A 94 -5.37 -0.31 -33.26
C LYS A 94 -6.05 0.02 -31.96
N THR A 95 -6.41 1.27 -31.73
CA THR A 95 -7.02 1.74 -30.48
C THR A 95 -8.22 2.61 -30.74
N ARG A 96 -9.27 2.47 -29.93
CA ARG A 96 -10.44 3.36 -29.91
C ARG A 96 -10.74 3.78 -28.49
N VAL A 97 -11.15 5.04 -28.32
CA VAL A 97 -11.49 5.65 -27.03
C VAL A 97 -12.94 6.09 -27.07
N PHE A 98 -13.67 5.87 -25.98
CA PHE A 98 -15.06 6.25 -25.85
C PHE A 98 -15.22 7.16 -24.62
N PRO A 99 -16.00 8.26 -24.73
CA PRO A 99 -16.15 9.20 -23.63
C PRO A 99 -16.97 8.58 -22.50
N VAL A 100 -16.39 8.54 -21.30
CA VAL A 100 -17.04 8.11 -20.05
C VAL A 100 -16.71 9.13 -18.96
N PRO A 101 -17.69 9.59 -18.15
CA PRO A 101 -17.42 10.53 -17.06
C PRO A 101 -16.33 10.04 -16.11
N GLY A 102 -15.38 10.91 -15.78
CA GLY A 102 -14.25 10.58 -14.89
C GLY A 102 -13.13 9.77 -15.53
N ILE A 103 -13.15 9.56 -16.84
CA ILE A 103 -12.07 8.93 -17.61
C ILE A 103 -11.38 9.97 -18.49
N THR A 104 -10.13 10.27 -18.17
CA THR A 104 -9.20 11.03 -19.02
C THR A 104 -7.97 10.16 -19.23
N LEU A 105 -7.68 9.78 -20.48
CA LEU A 105 -6.52 8.94 -20.80
C LEU A 105 -5.25 9.78 -20.86
N GLU A 106 -4.17 9.25 -20.29
CA GLU A 106 -2.81 9.73 -20.47
C GLU A 106 -2.14 8.92 -21.59
N PRO A 107 -1.97 9.50 -22.81
CA PRO A 107 -1.48 8.74 -23.96
C PRO A 107 -0.07 8.19 -23.77
N GLU A 108 0.79 8.90 -23.05
CA GLU A 108 2.18 8.48 -22.83
C GLU A 108 2.30 7.25 -21.94
N GLY A 109 1.37 7.08 -20.99
CA GLY A 109 1.31 5.93 -20.06
C GLY A 109 0.44 4.77 -20.56
N THR A 110 -0.26 4.93 -21.68
CA THR A 110 -1.22 3.95 -22.22
C THR A 110 -0.58 3.13 -23.34
N ASN A 111 -0.43 1.81 -23.15
CA ASN A 111 0.22 0.93 -24.12
C ASN A 111 -0.40 -0.48 -24.10
N CYS A 112 -0.73 -1.01 -25.28
CA CYS A 112 -1.24 -2.37 -25.42
C CYS A 112 -0.52 -3.14 -26.53
N ASN A 113 -0.30 -4.43 -26.26
CA ASN A 113 0.32 -5.39 -27.16
C ASN A 113 -0.45 -6.74 -27.10
N LEU A 114 0.15 -7.82 -27.62
CA LEU A 114 -0.50 -9.13 -27.74
C LEU A 114 -0.59 -9.93 -26.42
N HIS A 115 -0.01 -9.43 -25.33
CA HIS A 115 0.04 -10.11 -24.03
C HIS A 115 -0.33 -9.21 -22.84
N GLN A 116 -0.35 -7.89 -23.05
CA GLN A 116 -0.57 -6.90 -22.00
C GLN A 116 -1.30 -5.67 -22.56
N CYS A 117 -2.16 -5.06 -21.76
CA CYS A 117 -2.78 -3.78 -22.07
C CYS A 117 -2.83 -2.89 -20.81
N LYS A 118 -1.93 -1.91 -20.77
CA LYS A 118 -1.78 -0.93 -19.69
C LYS A 118 -2.47 0.37 -20.07
N ILE A 119 -3.26 0.92 -19.16
CA ILE A 119 -3.95 2.21 -19.28
C ILE A 119 -3.48 3.14 -18.17
N ALA A 120 -3.20 4.39 -18.52
CA ALA A 120 -2.95 5.45 -17.56
C ALA A 120 -4.09 6.48 -17.60
N LEU A 121 -4.57 6.88 -16.42
CA LEU A 121 -5.68 7.81 -16.24
C LEU A 121 -5.24 9.04 -15.43
N THR A 122 -5.58 10.22 -15.92
CA THR A 122 -5.30 11.54 -15.31
C THR A 122 -6.60 12.25 -14.93
N ASP A 123 -6.48 13.45 -14.33
CA ASP A 123 -7.60 14.31 -13.96
C ASP A 123 -8.71 13.59 -13.19
N LEU A 124 -8.29 12.75 -12.26
CA LEU A 124 -9.19 11.93 -11.47
C LEU A 124 -10.06 12.80 -10.58
N THR A 125 -11.33 12.42 -10.45
CA THR A 125 -12.28 13.09 -9.55
C THR A 125 -12.92 12.07 -8.63
N ARG A 126 -13.10 12.42 -7.36
CA ARG A 126 -13.76 11.53 -6.40
C ARG A 126 -15.18 11.14 -6.82
N LEU A 127 -15.90 12.07 -7.46
CA LEU A 127 -17.30 11.86 -7.85
C LEU A 127 -17.46 10.91 -9.04
N TYR A 128 -16.56 10.98 -10.02
CA TYR A 128 -16.75 10.27 -11.30
C TYR A 128 -15.70 9.22 -11.61
N SER A 129 -14.51 9.27 -11.02
CA SER A 129 -13.41 8.34 -11.34
C SER A 129 -13.38 7.11 -10.41
N GLY A 130 -14.15 7.08 -9.33
CA GLY A 130 -14.38 5.85 -8.56
C GLY A 130 -15.35 4.91 -9.26
N GLY A 131 -15.26 3.60 -8.98
CA GLY A 131 -16.19 2.61 -9.53
C GLY A 131 -15.53 1.27 -9.87
N ALA A 132 -16.27 0.44 -10.60
CA ALA A 132 -15.83 -0.87 -11.05
C ALA A 132 -15.09 -0.75 -12.39
N TYR A 133 -13.82 -1.12 -12.41
CA TYR A 133 -12.99 -1.20 -13.60
C TYR A 133 -12.86 -2.64 -14.04
N ARG A 134 -13.11 -2.94 -15.32
CA ARG A 134 -13.02 -4.29 -15.88
C ARG A 134 -12.15 -4.32 -17.13
N CYS A 135 -11.20 -5.27 -17.17
CA CYS A 135 -10.51 -5.67 -18.38
C CYS A 135 -11.22 -6.89 -18.99
N GLU A 136 -11.48 -6.87 -20.29
CA GLU A 136 -12.06 -7.99 -21.05
C GLU A 136 -11.20 -8.30 -22.27
N ILE A 137 -10.77 -9.56 -22.40
CA ILE A 137 -10.03 -10.07 -23.56
C ILE A 137 -10.95 -11.01 -24.34
N SER A 138 -10.92 -10.88 -25.66
CA SER A 138 -11.70 -11.72 -26.58
C SER A 138 -10.82 -12.30 -27.67
N SER A 139 -11.05 -13.56 -28.02
CA SER A 139 -10.38 -14.23 -29.13
C SER A 139 -11.14 -14.10 -30.45
N GLU A 140 -10.44 -14.36 -31.55
CA GLU A 140 -10.98 -14.35 -32.90
C GLU A 140 -11.94 -15.53 -33.16
N ALA A 141 -12.66 -15.44 -34.28
CA ALA A 141 -13.40 -16.57 -34.84
C ALA A 141 -12.49 -17.81 -35.04
N PRO A 142 -13.00 -19.04 -34.90
CA PRO A 142 -14.39 -19.40 -34.61
C PRO A 142 -14.71 -19.55 -33.11
N ALA A 143 -13.71 -19.48 -32.24
CA ALA A 143 -13.87 -19.84 -30.83
C ALA A 143 -14.54 -18.73 -30.01
N PHE A 144 -14.30 -17.45 -30.35
CA PHE A 144 -14.86 -16.28 -29.66
C PHE A 144 -14.79 -16.38 -28.12
N LYS A 145 -13.67 -16.91 -27.60
CA LYS A 145 -13.46 -17.07 -26.17
C LYS A 145 -13.31 -15.71 -25.51
N LEU A 146 -13.71 -15.64 -24.25
CA LEU A 146 -13.71 -14.41 -23.48
C LEU A 146 -13.16 -14.66 -22.08
N ALA A 147 -12.33 -13.75 -21.59
CA ALA A 147 -11.82 -13.73 -20.23
C ALA A 147 -11.89 -12.29 -19.69
N SER A 148 -12.31 -12.12 -18.45
CA SER A 148 -12.40 -10.80 -17.84
C SER A 148 -12.18 -10.84 -16.33
N GLU A 149 -11.73 -9.72 -15.79
CA GLU A 149 -11.52 -9.50 -14.36
C GLU A 149 -11.99 -8.07 -14.02
N THR A 150 -12.53 -7.87 -12.82
CA THR A 150 -13.08 -6.58 -12.38
C THR A 150 -12.52 -6.22 -11.01
N HIS A 151 -12.09 -4.97 -10.85
CA HIS A 151 -11.62 -4.41 -9.59
C HIS A 151 -12.38 -3.12 -9.27
N ASN A 152 -12.67 -2.90 -7.99
CA ASN A 152 -13.28 -1.66 -7.52
C ASN A 152 -12.21 -0.68 -7.07
N VAL A 153 -12.30 0.55 -7.55
CA VAL A 153 -11.40 1.64 -7.21
C VAL A 153 -12.14 2.70 -6.42
N THR A 154 -11.58 3.08 -5.28
CA THR A 154 -11.99 4.28 -4.53
C THR A 154 -11.05 5.43 -4.89
N VAL A 155 -11.57 6.61 -5.18
CA VAL A 155 -10.73 7.79 -5.47
C VAL A 155 -10.77 8.73 -4.26
N ALA A 156 -9.61 9.12 -3.74
CA ALA A 156 -9.50 10.02 -2.61
C ALA A 156 -8.12 10.68 -2.57
N ALA A 157 -8.04 11.94 -2.11
CA ALA A 157 -6.76 12.54 -1.72
C ALA A 157 -6.50 12.22 -0.25
N LEU A 158 -5.60 11.27 0.02
CA LEU A 158 -5.23 10.93 1.40
C LEU A 158 -4.31 12.02 2.01
N PRO A 159 -4.40 12.27 3.33
CA PRO A 159 -3.40 13.01 4.08
C PRO A 159 -2.01 12.42 3.83
N ARG A 160 -1.05 13.26 3.41
CA ARG A 160 0.34 12.83 3.24
C ARG A 160 1.02 12.75 4.60
N GLY A 161 0.68 13.65 5.51
CA GLY A 161 1.18 13.71 6.89
C GLY A 161 0.24 13.11 7.94
N SER A 162 0.81 12.83 9.11
CA SER A 162 0.03 12.64 10.33
C SER A 162 -0.56 13.98 10.81
N PRO A 163 -1.68 13.98 11.55
CA PRO A 163 -2.23 15.22 12.06
C PRO A 163 -1.24 15.93 12.99
N LYS A 164 -1.32 17.25 13.07
CA LYS A 164 -0.44 18.07 13.92
C LYS A 164 -1.16 18.41 15.22
N ILE A 165 -0.51 18.15 16.35
CA ILE A 165 -0.98 18.54 17.68
C ILE A 165 -0.22 19.78 18.15
N ASP A 166 -0.95 20.88 18.36
CA ASP A 166 -0.45 22.15 18.90
C ASP A 166 -1.11 22.47 20.25
N GLY A 167 -0.46 23.27 21.09
CA GLY A 167 -1.03 23.77 22.35
C GLY A 167 -0.73 22.93 23.61
N LEU A 168 0.03 21.84 23.47
CA LEU A 168 0.52 21.06 24.61
C LEU A 168 1.89 21.55 25.10
N VAL A 169 2.12 21.48 26.41
CA VAL A 169 3.43 21.67 27.04
C VAL A 169 3.92 20.36 27.67
N LYS A 170 5.23 20.29 28.01
CA LYS A 170 5.87 19.06 28.51
C LYS A 170 5.32 18.56 29.85
N SER A 171 4.73 19.45 30.66
CA SER A 171 4.29 19.11 32.01
C SER A 171 3.10 19.97 32.46
N TYR A 172 2.11 19.34 33.08
CA TYR A 172 0.98 19.98 33.74
C TYR A 172 0.94 19.60 35.22
N SER A 173 0.34 20.45 36.05
CA SER A 173 0.01 20.13 37.43
C SER A 173 -1.39 19.52 37.49
N GLU A 174 -1.65 18.74 38.53
CA GLU A 174 -2.99 18.25 38.82
C GLU A 174 -3.99 19.40 38.95
N GLY A 175 -5.13 19.32 38.23
CA GLY A 175 -6.14 20.40 38.15
C GLY A 175 -5.90 21.41 37.03
N ASP A 176 -4.74 21.40 36.36
CA ASP A 176 -4.50 22.24 35.20
C ASP A 176 -5.44 21.87 34.06
N THR A 177 -5.83 22.86 33.26
CA THR A 177 -6.60 22.66 32.04
C THR A 177 -5.77 23.08 30.84
N PHE A 178 -5.63 22.19 29.86
CA PHE A 178 -4.93 22.49 28.62
C PHE A 178 -5.88 22.53 27.43
N ASN A 179 -5.52 23.35 26.44
CA ASN A 179 -6.22 23.47 25.17
C ASN A 179 -5.28 23.01 24.06
N ALA A 180 -5.59 21.86 23.48
CA ALA A 180 -4.84 21.31 22.36
C ALA A 180 -5.65 21.43 21.08
N LYS A 181 -4.99 21.76 19.97
CA LYS A 181 -5.57 21.75 18.63
C LYS A 181 -4.94 20.61 17.85
N CYS A 182 -5.79 19.79 17.25
CA CYS A 182 -5.36 18.80 16.29
C CYS A 182 -5.80 19.26 14.91
N THR A 183 -4.87 19.37 13.98
CA THR A 183 -5.13 19.77 12.60
C THR A 183 -4.69 18.66 11.66
N SER A 184 -5.58 18.18 10.80
CA SER A 184 -5.24 17.20 9.77
C SER A 184 -4.42 17.87 8.65
N ASP A 185 -3.77 17.04 7.84
CA ASP A 185 -3.35 17.48 6.50
C ASP A 185 -4.57 17.67 5.59
N TYR A 186 -4.35 18.29 4.43
CA TYR A 186 -5.36 18.48 3.39
C TYR A 186 -5.74 17.14 2.74
N ALA A 187 -7.05 16.92 2.57
CA ALA A 187 -7.59 15.69 2.01
C ALA A 187 -8.97 15.90 1.35
N ASP A 188 -9.38 14.90 0.57
CA ASP A 188 -10.74 14.72 0.05
C ASP A 188 -11.06 13.22 0.04
N PRO A 189 -12.08 12.73 0.77
CA PRO A 189 -13.08 13.51 1.52
C PRO A 189 -12.53 14.14 2.81
N GLU A 190 -13.32 15.05 3.38
CA GLU A 190 -12.98 15.73 4.63
C GLU A 190 -12.58 14.73 5.73
N PRO A 191 -11.38 14.85 6.33
CA PRO A 191 -10.96 13.95 7.39
C PRO A 191 -11.85 14.04 8.63
N ILE A 192 -12.06 12.91 9.30
CA ILE A 192 -12.68 12.86 10.63
C ILE A 192 -11.56 12.77 11.66
N LEU A 193 -11.46 13.79 12.52
CA LEU A 193 -10.49 13.84 13.62
C LEU A 193 -11.11 13.35 14.93
N THR A 194 -10.38 12.49 15.65
CA THR A 194 -10.79 11.94 16.94
C THR A 194 -9.66 12.08 17.95
N TRP A 195 -9.97 12.62 19.14
CA TRP A 195 -9.02 12.68 20.25
C TRP A 195 -9.10 11.40 21.10
N LYS A 196 -7.96 10.97 21.62
CA LYS A 196 -7.82 9.90 22.62
C LYS A 196 -6.90 10.37 23.74
N ILE A 197 -7.24 10.02 24.97
CA ILE A 197 -6.46 10.27 26.18
C ILE A 197 -6.18 8.92 26.83
N ASN A 198 -4.92 8.49 26.84
CA ASN A 198 -4.53 7.14 27.28
C ASN A 198 -5.39 6.05 26.62
N ASP A 199 -5.51 6.11 25.29
CA ASP A 199 -6.33 5.21 24.45
C ASP A 199 -7.86 5.28 24.66
N LEU A 200 -8.35 6.12 25.57
CA LEU A 200 -9.78 6.28 25.85
C LEU A 200 -10.36 7.55 25.21
N ASP A 201 -11.64 7.51 24.88
CA ASP A 201 -12.35 8.70 24.41
C ASP A 201 -12.49 9.72 25.55
N PRO A 202 -12.08 10.98 25.35
CA PRO A 202 -12.28 12.01 26.35
C PRO A 202 -13.78 12.34 26.46
N PRO A 203 -14.22 12.92 27.60
CA PRO A 203 -15.61 13.32 27.77
C PRO A 203 -16.09 14.25 26.64
N GLN A 204 -17.29 14.06 26.10
CA GLN A 204 -17.76 14.86 24.96
C GLN A 204 -17.69 16.39 25.18
N HIS A 205 -17.93 16.86 26.41
CA HIS A 205 -17.86 18.28 26.76
C HIS A 205 -16.44 18.87 26.71
N SER A 206 -15.40 18.02 26.68
CA SER A 206 -14.00 18.45 26.49
C SER A 206 -13.68 18.71 25.02
N ILE A 207 -14.48 18.16 24.10
CA ILE A 207 -14.36 18.42 22.66
C ILE A 207 -15.15 19.69 22.38
N SER A 208 -14.46 20.69 21.86
CA SER A 208 -15.03 22.03 21.68
C SER A 208 -15.25 22.33 20.19
N HIS A 209 -14.45 23.24 19.64
CA HIS A 209 -14.59 23.74 18.29
C HIS A 209 -14.03 22.78 17.26
N THR A 210 -14.85 22.46 16.26
CA THR A 210 -14.43 21.78 15.04
C THR A 210 -14.60 22.72 13.85
N SER A 211 -13.58 22.85 13.02
CA SER A 211 -13.59 23.70 11.84
C SER A 211 -12.86 23.07 10.68
N SER A 212 -13.29 23.43 9.47
CA SER A 212 -12.63 23.07 8.21
C SER A 212 -11.87 24.29 7.70
N SER A 213 -10.75 24.07 7.04
CA SER A 213 -10.06 25.11 6.28
C SER A 213 -10.90 25.51 5.06
N GLU A 214 -10.56 26.65 4.47
CA GLU A 214 -10.94 26.88 3.08
C GLU A 214 -10.29 25.81 2.18
N PRO A 215 -10.93 25.43 1.07
CA PRO A 215 -10.34 24.51 0.10
C PRO A 215 -9.05 25.10 -0.49
N ASP A 216 -8.06 24.26 -0.71
CA ASP A 216 -6.85 24.65 -1.42
C ASP A 216 -7.10 24.78 -2.94
N HIS A 217 -6.03 25.04 -3.70
CA HIS A 217 -6.07 25.12 -5.16
C HIS A 217 -6.57 23.84 -5.87
N MET A 218 -6.53 22.68 -5.21
CA MET A 218 -7.06 21.41 -5.69
C MET A 218 -8.42 21.06 -5.07
N GLY A 219 -9.01 21.96 -4.27
CA GLY A 219 -10.28 21.74 -3.57
C GLY A 219 -10.16 20.86 -2.32
N LEU A 220 -8.95 20.55 -1.85
CA LEU A 220 -8.73 19.74 -0.66
C LEU A 220 -8.94 20.56 0.60
N ILE A 221 -9.36 19.90 1.68
CA ILE A 221 -9.68 20.56 2.95
C ILE A 221 -8.96 19.89 4.12
N ALA A 222 -8.49 20.72 5.06
CA ALA A 222 -7.94 20.28 6.33
C ALA A 222 -8.98 20.51 7.44
N ARG A 223 -9.08 19.59 8.39
CA ARG A 223 -9.98 19.73 9.54
C ARG A 223 -9.16 20.02 10.79
N THR A 224 -9.73 20.80 11.71
CA THR A 224 -9.15 21.08 13.02
C THR A 224 -10.17 20.81 14.11
N VAL A 225 -9.78 20.06 15.15
CA VAL A 225 -10.59 19.79 16.34
C VAL A 225 -9.85 20.23 17.60
N THR A 226 -10.52 21.01 18.45
CA THR A 226 -9.95 21.53 19.69
C THR A 226 -10.40 20.71 20.90
N LEU A 227 -9.43 20.24 21.68
CA LEU A 227 -9.62 19.56 22.95
C LEU A 227 -9.31 20.50 24.11
N ARG A 228 -10.25 20.66 25.04
CA ARG A 228 -10.07 21.33 26.32
C ARG A 228 -10.19 20.31 27.44
N PHE A 229 -9.07 19.86 27.97
CA PHE A 229 -9.03 18.78 28.94
C PHE A 229 -8.45 19.25 30.28
N THR A 230 -9.12 18.89 31.37
CA THR A 230 -8.66 19.16 32.74
C THR A 230 -7.99 17.90 33.29
N VAL A 231 -6.75 18.04 33.78
CA VAL A 231 -5.96 16.94 34.32
C VAL A 231 -6.60 16.46 35.63
N ASP A 232 -7.25 15.31 35.59
CA ASP A 232 -7.95 14.71 36.73
C ASP A 232 -6.98 13.98 37.68
N LYS A 233 -7.30 14.05 38.97
CA LYS A 233 -6.66 13.34 40.09
C LYS A 233 -6.80 11.82 39.98
N ARG A 234 -7.78 11.35 39.19
CA ARG A 234 -8.16 9.93 39.03
C ARG A 234 -7.67 9.31 37.72
N ALA A 235 -6.72 9.95 37.02
CA ALA A 235 -6.05 9.34 35.87
C ALA A 235 -5.47 7.97 36.30
N PRO A 236 -5.94 6.83 35.75
CA PRO A 236 -5.67 5.52 36.34
C PRO A 236 -4.20 5.08 36.26
N HIS A 237 -3.37 5.75 35.44
CA HIS A 237 -2.10 5.21 34.98
C HIS A 237 -0.99 6.27 34.98
N GLY A 238 -0.32 6.42 36.12
CA GLY A 238 1.02 7.02 36.16
C GLY A 238 1.10 8.54 36.21
N ASN A 239 2.33 9.05 36.09
CA ASN A 239 2.66 10.49 36.07
C ASN A 239 2.72 11.03 34.63
N GLU A 240 2.09 10.37 33.66
CA GLU A 240 2.15 10.72 32.25
C GLU A 240 0.80 10.47 31.57
N ILE A 241 0.42 11.35 30.64
CA ILE A 241 -0.78 11.24 29.82
C ILE A 241 -0.34 11.17 28.36
N ASP A 242 -0.76 10.14 27.64
CA ASP A 242 -0.67 10.09 26.17
C ASP A 242 -1.88 10.80 25.56
N VAL A 243 -1.63 11.92 24.90
CA VAL A 243 -2.63 12.69 24.18
C VAL A 243 -2.48 12.37 22.70
N ARG A 244 -3.47 11.70 22.13
CA ARG A 244 -3.43 11.21 20.76
C ARG A 244 -4.54 11.81 19.91
N CYS A 245 -4.22 12.17 18.68
CA CYS A 245 -5.19 12.55 17.67
C CYS A 245 -5.13 11.58 16.49
N GLU A 246 -6.28 11.02 16.13
CA GLU A 246 -6.47 10.14 14.98
C GLU A 246 -7.18 10.90 13.87
N SER A 247 -6.70 10.74 12.63
CA SER A 247 -7.29 11.29 11.41
C SER A 247 -7.71 10.14 10.50
N ALA A 248 -9.00 10.05 10.22
CA ALA A 248 -9.60 8.99 9.41
C ALA A 248 -10.28 9.55 8.16
N GLN A 249 -10.19 8.84 7.04
CA GLN A 249 -10.86 9.20 5.79
C GLN A 249 -12.20 8.48 5.71
N PRO A 250 -13.33 9.20 5.68
CA PRO A 250 -14.64 8.58 5.63
C PRO A 250 -14.84 7.78 4.33
N GLY A 251 -15.21 6.51 4.46
CA GLY A 251 -15.50 5.63 3.32
C GLY A 251 -14.27 5.15 2.53
N VAL A 252 -13.05 5.45 2.99
CA VAL A 252 -11.80 5.00 2.34
C VAL A 252 -11.17 3.89 3.19
N PRO A 253 -10.82 2.73 2.61
CA PRO A 253 -10.33 1.56 3.35
C PRO A 253 -8.84 1.68 3.74
N GLU A 254 -8.45 2.82 4.32
CA GLU A 254 -7.08 3.13 4.71
C GLU A 254 -6.94 3.24 6.24
N PRO A 255 -5.78 2.86 6.81
CA PRO A 255 -5.54 3.03 8.23
C PRO A 255 -5.53 4.51 8.61
N LYS A 256 -6.03 4.80 9.81
CA LYS A 256 -6.03 6.16 10.35
C LYS A 256 -4.59 6.67 10.52
N ARG A 257 -4.37 7.93 10.21
CA ARG A 257 -3.12 8.62 10.56
C ARG A 257 -3.17 9.08 12.01
N VAL A 258 -2.08 8.93 12.75
CA VAL A 258 -2.07 9.14 14.20
C VAL A 258 -0.91 10.04 14.59
N ALA A 259 -1.19 11.02 15.45
CA ALA A 259 -0.17 11.76 16.17
C ALA A 259 -0.39 11.60 17.67
N SER A 260 0.70 11.40 18.40
CA SER A 260 0.70 11.23 19.85
C SER A 260 1.73 12.16 20.48
N GLN A 261 1.36 12.81 21.58
CA GLN A 261 2.28 13.53 22.44
C GLN A 261 2.04 13.12 23.88
N LYS A 262 3.12 12.75 24.55
CA LYS A 262 3.08 12.43 25.97
C LYS A 262 3.38 13.64 26.82
N VAL A 263 2.61 13.81 27.88
CA VAL A 263 2.74 14.93 28.80
C VAL A 263 2.88 14.44 30.23
N SER A 264 3.85 14.97 30.97
CA SER A 264 4.04 14.64 32.39
C SER A 264 3.05 15.36 33.31
N ILE A 265 2.60 14.68 34.36
CA ILE A 265 1.78 15.25 35.43
C ILE A 265 2.67 15.45 36.66
N ARG A 266 2.74 16.68 37.17
CA ARG A 266 3.38 17.03 38.43
C ARG A 266 2.34 16.93 39.55
N ARG A 267 2.61 16.11 40.56
CA ARG A 267 1.76 16.02 41.76
C ARG A 267 2.28 16.93 42.89
N PRO A 268 1.39 17.41 43.78
CA PRO A 268 1.82 18.10 44.98
C PRO A 268 2.77 17.21 45.81
N GLY A 269 4.05 17.57 45.89
CA GLY A 269 5.10 16.82 46.59
C GLY A 269 6.20 16.23 45.71
N ASP A 270 6.08 16.27 44.38
CA ASP A 270 7.19 15.89 43.49
C ASP A 270 8.36 16.88 43.64
N PRO A 271 9.61 16.39 43.80
CA PRO A 271 10.76 17.26 43.89
C PRO A 271 10.89 18.08 42.60
N GLN A 272 10.95 19.41 42.73
CA GLN A 272 11.33 20.27 41.62
C GLN A 272 12.75 19.90 41.22
N VAL A 273 12.93 19.32 40.04
CA VAL A 273 14.26 19.24 39.41
C VAL A 273 14.63 20.65 38.98
N VAL A 274 15.10 21.44 39.95
CA VAL A 274 15.72 22.73 39.68
C VAL A 274 17.08 22.42 39.05
N ASN A 275 17.16 22.49 37.73
CA ASN A 275 18.44 22.41 37.05
C ASN A 275 19.20 23.71 37.29
N ASN A 276 19.84 23.82 38.46
CA ASN A 276 20.81 24.86 38.75
C ASN A 276 22.06 24.58 37.93
N GLN A 277 22.05 24.96 36.64
CA GLN A 277 23.31 25.13 35.91
C GLN A 277 24.07 26.28 36.59
N LYS A 278 24.92 25.87 37.52
CA LYS A 278 25.87 26.72 38.24
C LYS A 278 26.82 27.27 37.19
N TRP A 279 26.69 28.55 36.85
CA TRP A 279 27.69 29.27 36.08
C TRP A 279 28.96 29.35 36.95
N TYR A 280 29.93 28.48 36.69
CA TYR A 280 31.29 28.72 37.16
C TYR A 280 31.85 29.85 36.32
N ALA A 281 31.85 31.06 36.88
CA ALA A 281 32.68 32.14 36.39
C ALA A 281 34.14 31.65 36.42
N THR A 282 34.79 31.67 35.26
CA THR A 282 36.23 31.47 35.13
C THR A 282 36.95 32.54 35.93
N GLY A 283 37.37 32.17 37.15
CA GLY A 283 38.37 32.91 37.90
C GLY A 283 39.70 32.82 37.16
N ILE A 284 40.23 34.00 36.82
CA ILE A 284 41.55 34.20 36.24
C ILE A 284 42.59 33.64 37.21
N SER A 285 43.18 32.50 36.86
CA SER A 285 44.44 32.04 37.42
C SER A 285 45.51 32.22 36.36
N SER A 286 46.38 33.19 36.62
CA SER A 286 47.66 33.41 35.94
C SER A 286 48.46 32.11 35.87
N ALA A 287 48.68 31.61 34.66
CA ALA A 287 49.72 30.63 34.37
C ALA A 287 50.48 31.14 33.13
N GLN A 288 51.76 31.44 33.35
CA GLN A 288 52.71 31.88 32.32
C GLN A 288 52.78 30.83 31.20
N SER A 289 52.48 31.28 29.98
CA SER A 289 52.68 30.50 28.75
C SER A 289 54.13 30.63 28.27
N GLY A 290 54.87 29.54 28.39
CA GLY A 290 56.07 29.30 27.59
C GLY A 290 55.70 28.93 26.14
N PRO A 291 56.61 29.10 25.16
CA PRO A 291 56.27 29.03 23.75
C PRO A 291 56.31 27.58 23.24
N THR A 292 55.20 27.07 22.72
CA THR A 292 55.21 25.85 21.90
C THR A 292 54.80 26.20 20.47
N PHE A 293 55.79 26.69 19.74
CA PHE A 293 55.81 26.88 18.30
C PHE A 293 55.88 25.52 17.58
N HIS A 294 55.02 25.36 16.58
CA HIS A 294 55.17 24.57 15.33
C HIS A 294 55.98 23.25 15.36
N ILE A 295 55.31 22.11 15.61
CA ILE A 295 55.86 20.79 15.22
C ILE A 295 54.83 19.94 14.45
N ALA A 296 53.53 20.17 14.63
CA ALA A 296 52.50 19.38 13.92
C ALA A 296 52.29 19.77 12.44
N TRP A 297 52.73 20.95 12.01
CA TRP A 297 52.58 21.42 10.61
C TRP A 297 53.72 21.00 9.67
N LEU A 298 54.85 20.53 10.18
CA LEU A 298 55.99 20.11 9.35
C LEU A 298 55.94 18.63 8.91
N LEU A 299 55.18 17.78 9.61
CA LEU A 299 55.04 16.37 9.23
C LEU A 299 54.02 16.12 8.10
N LEU A 300 53.05 17.03 7.90
CA LEU A 300 52.06 16.94 6.83
C LEU A 300 52.59 17.43 5.47
N TRP A 301 53.56 18.35 5.45
CA TRP A 301 54.15 18.86 4.21
C TRP A 301 55.13 17.87 3.54
N VAL A 302 55.83 17.02 4.31
CA VAL A 302 56.76 16.03 3.76
C VAL A 302 56.04 14.87 3.04
N LEU A 303 54.80 14.56 3.44
CA LEU A 303 53.99 13.51 2.80
C LEU A 303 53.35 13.98 1.48
N VAL A 304 53.04 15.27 1.34
CA VAL A 304 52.41 15.81 0.12
C VAL A 304 53.42 16.03 -1.02
N VAL A 305 54.67 16.40 -0.71
CA VAL A 305 55.71 16.65 -1.74
C VAL A 305 56.29 15.36 -2.34
N LYS A 306 56.25 14.22 -1.61
CA LYS A 306 56.66 12.91 -2.14
C LYS A 306 55.64 12.24 -3.07
N TRP A 307 54.37 12.66 -3.05
CA TRP A 307 53.33 12.09 -3.91
C TRP A 307 53.23 12.77 -5.27
N THR A 308 53.60 14.05 -5.38
CA THR A 308 53.55 14.79 -6.66
C THR A 308 54.78 14.57 -7.55
N SER A 309 55.85 13.98 -7.02
CA SER A 309 57.07 13.65 -7.77
C SER A 309 57.09 12.22 -8.34
N LEU A 310 56.05 11.41 -8.12
CA LEU A 310 55.93 10.03 -8.64
C LEU A 310 54.87 9.84 -9.75
N VAL A 311 54.24 10.91 -10.23
CA VAL A 311 53.22 10.87 -11.31
C VAL A 311 53.65 11.68 -12.55
N ARG A 312 54.95 12.01 -12.66
CA ARG A 312 55.52 12.65 -13.85
C ARG A 312 56.91 12.10 -14.19
N MET A 313 56.96 10.83 -14.55
CA MET A 313 57.88 10.22 -15.52
C MET A 313 57.15 9.07 -16.20
#